data_AF-A0A8S3RAU9-F1
#
_entry.id   AF-A0A8S3RAU9-F1
#
_cell.length_a   1.000
_cell.length_b   1.000
_cell.length_c   1.000
_cell.angle_alpha   90.00
_cell.angle_beta   90.00
_cell.angle_gamma   90.00
#
_symmetry.space_group_name_H-M   'P 1'
#
loop_
_entity.id
_entity.type
_entity.pdbx_description
1 polymer ?
#
loop_
_entity_poly.entity_id
_entity_poly.type
_entity_poly.pdbx_seq_one_letter_code
_entity_poly.pdbx_strand_id
1 'polypeptide(L)'
;MQSQCLLLCFLALVICQGTETVLDLFPEYKIVQRRIDALENDNKALKVEIAQIKDESFKGNTFVRWGRQSCDGTLSSLVYKEWTKEYAGFLVSSRNEKGFVTTEYVCADKDPEFYGSHNYNHGLIHFVEVKCGSIPCSKYEDKTKLSCVVCSK
;
A
#
# COMPACT_ATOMS: atom_id res chain seq x y z
N MET A 1 18.78 61.60 -32.32
CA MET A 1 18.87 60.14 -32.06
C MET A 1 19.34 59.77 -30.65
N GLN A 2 20.27 60.50 -30.02
CA GLN A 2 20.77 60.15 -28.67
C GLN A 2 19.72 60.24 -27.54
N SER A 3 18.83 61.24 -27.56
CA SER A 3 17.86 61.48 -26.47
C SER A 3 16.77 60.39 -26.34
N GLN A 4 16.30 59.83 -27.47
CA GLN A 4 15.33 58.72 -27.47
C GLN A 4 15.94 57.39 -26.97
N CYS A 5 17.22 57.14 -27.26
CA CYS A 5 17.93 55.97 -26.72
C CYS A 5 18.08 56.04 -25.20
N LEU A 6 18.40 57.22 -24.65
CA LEU A 6 18.48 57.44 -23.21
C LEU A 6 17.13 57.21 -22.53
N LEU A 7 16.04 57.76 -23.07
CA LEU A 7 14.70 57.61 -22.48
C LEU A 7 14.23 56.14 -22.45
N LEU A 8 14.50 55.40 -23.52
CA LEU A 8 14.18 53.96 -23.60
C LEU A 8 15.06 53.12 -22.66
N CYS A 9 16.34 53.45 -22.51
CA CYS A 9 17.20 52.82 -21.50
C CYS A 9 16.73 53.09 -20.07
N PHE A 10 16.30 54.32 -19.76
CA PHE A 10 15.76 54.65 -18.44
C PHE A 10 14.44 53.93 -18.17
N LEU A 11 13.52 53.90 -19.14
CA LEU A 11 12.27 53.13 -19.00
C LEU A 11 12.54 51.63 -18.86
N ALA A 12 13.49 51.08 -19.64
CA ALA A 12 13.90 49.69 -19.51
C ALA A 12 14.53 49.37 -18.15
N LEU A 13 15.36 50.26 -17.58
CA LEU A 13 15.93 50.11 -16.23
C LEU A 13 14.84 50.16 -15.15
N VAL A 14 13.88 51.08 -15.25
CA VAL A 14 12.75 51.19 -14.30
C VAL A 14 11.83 49.98 -14.39
N ILE A 15 11.57 49.46 -15.59
CA ILE A 15 10.75 48.25 -15.79
C ILE A 15 11.50 47.00 -15.31
N CYS A 16 12.81 46.91 -15.56
CA CYS A 16 13.64 45.77 -15.12
C CYS A 16 13.82 45.74 -13.59
N GLN A 17 13.89 46.91 -12.94
CA GLN A 17 13.85 47.02 -11.46
C GLN A 17 12.46 46.75 -10.88
N GLY A 18 11.39 47.07 -11.62
CA GLY A 18 10.01 46.92 -11.16
C GLY A 18 9.50 45.48 -11.11
N THR A 19 10.06 44.58 -11.93
CA THR A 19 9.66 43.17 -11.94
C THR A 19 10.31 42.35 -10.82
N GLU A 20 11.37 42.87 -10.21
CA GLU A 20 12.18 42.09 -9.27
C GLU A 20 12.02 42.40 -7.78
N THR A 21 11.13 43.30 -7.31
CA THR A 21 10.47 43.18 -5.97
C THR A 21 9.78 44.46 -5.45
N VAL A 22 8.48 44.64 -5.69
CA VAL A 22 7.64 45.52 -4.83
C VAL A 22 7.44 44.88 -3.44
N LEU A 23 7.49 43.54 -3.37
CA LEU A 23 7.29 42.77 -2.14
C LEU A 23 8.51 42.82 -1.18
N ASP A 24 9.73 43.04 -1.66
CA ASP A 24 10.93 43.17 -0.80
C ASP A 24 11.05 44.51 -0.09
N LEU A 25 10.26 45.50 -0.51
CA LEU A 25 10.24 46.84 0.09
C LEU A 25 9.51 46.84 1.45
N PHE A 26 8.74 45.78 1.73
CA PHE A 26 8.00 45.61 2.98
C PHE A 26 8.76 44.67 3.92
N PRO A 27 9.36 45.17 5.02
CA PRO A 27 10.16 44.34 5.93
C PRO A 27 9.35 43.22 6.60
N GLU A 28 8.05 43.42 6.80
CA GLU A 28 7.14 42.40 7.34
C GLU A 28 6.96 41.21 6.37
N TYR A 29 6.93 41.46 5.06
CA TYR A 29 6.83 40.40 4.05
C TYR A 29 8.04 39.46 4.10
N LYS A 30 9.25 40.00 4.30
CA LYS A 30 10.48 39.19 4.47
C LYS A 30 10.49 38.35 5.74
N ILE A 31 9.78 38.77 6.78
CA ILE A 31 9.62 37.97 8.00
C ILE A 31 8.63 36.83 7.75
N VAL A 32 7.52 37.12 7.07
CA VAL A 32 6.50 36.12 6.72
C VAL A 32 7.07 35.08 5.75
N GLN A 33 7.80 35.48 4.72
CA GLN A 33 8.44 34.55 3.76
C GLN A 33 9.41 33.60 4.45
N ARG A 34 10.30 34.11 5.32
CA ARG A 34 11.21 33.24 6.09
C ARG A 34 10.47 32.21 6.94
N ARG A 35 9.29 32.56 7.48
CA ARG A 35 8.45 31.61 8.23
C ARG A 35 7.79 30.59 7.31
N ILE A 36 7.34 31.00 6.12
CA ILE A 36 6.78 30.09 5.10
C ILE A 36 7.85 29.09 4.66
N ASP A 37 9.04 29.57 4.31
CA ASP A 37 10.16 28.71 3.89
C ASP A 37 10.55 27.72 5.00
N ALA A 38 10.59 28.18 6.26
CA ALA A 38 10.85 27.33 7.41
C ALA A 38 9.75 26.26 7.55
N LEU A 39 8.47 26.65 7.49
CA LEU A 39 7.35 25.72 7.56
C LEU A 39 7.33 24.73 6.39
N GLU A 40 7.69 25.15 5.18
CA GLU A 40 7.77 24.27 4.02
C GLU A 40 8.90 23.25 4.17
N ASN A 41 10.06 23.68 4.69
CA ASN A 41 11.17 22.78 4.99
C ASN A 41 10.82 21.78 6.08
N ASP A 42 10.19 22.22 7.17
CA ASP A 42 9.73 21.34 8.24
C ASP A 42 8.68 20.35 7.73
N ASN A 43 7.72 20.81 6.93
CA ASN A 43 6.73 19.93 6.29
C ASN A 43 7.38 18.90 5.36
N LYS A 44 8.43 19.29 4.63
CA LYS A 44 9.18 18.36 3.76
C LYS A 44 9.93 17.33 4.59
N ALA A 45 10.57 17.74 5.69
CA ALA A 45 11.25 16.84 6.62
C ALA A 45 10.27 15.85 7.27
N LEU A 46 9.15 16.35 7.80
CA LEU A 46 8.08 15.54 8.39
C LEU A 46 7.50 14.54 7.39
N LYS A 47 7.37 14.89 6.10
CA LYS A 47 6.91 13.96 5.06
C LYS A 47 7.89 12.79 4.86
N VAL A 48 9.19 13.05 4.89
CA VAL A 48 10.23 12.01 4.78
C VAL A 48 10.19 11.10 6.01
N GLU A 49 10.09 11.69 7.21
CA GLU A 49 10.02 10.93 8.46
C GLU A 49 8.76 10.06 8.54
N ILE A 50 7.59 10.59 8.15
CA ILE A 50 6.35 9.81 8.05
C ILE A 50 6.48 8.67 7.05
N ALA A 51 7.18 8.86 5.93
CA ALA A 51 7.40 7.80 4.96
C ALA A 51 8.25 6.67 5.54
N GLN A 52 9.27 6.99 6.33
CA GLN A 52 10.11 6.00 7.02
C GLN A 52 9.33 5.27 8.13
N ILE A 53 8.56 5.98 8.96
CA ILE A 53 7.73 5.36 10.00
C ILE A 53 6.69 4.41 9.40
N LYS A 54 6.11 4.76 8.24
CA LYS A 54 5.17 3.88 7.52
C LYS A 54 5.84 2.62 6.99
N ASP A 55 7.09 2.69 6.57
CA ASP A 55 7.83 1.51 6.12
C ASP A 55 8.15 0.59 7.31
N GLU A 56 8.67 1.15 8.40
CA GLU A 56 9.03 0.41 9.61
C GLU A 56 7.83 -0.23 10.32
N SER A 57 6.68 0.45 10.37
CA SER A 57 5.46 -0.09 11.00
C SER A 57 4.88 -1.30 10.27
N PHE A 58 5.24 -1.52 9.00
CA PHE A 58 4.73 -2.64 8.21
C PHE A 58 5.77 -3.70 7.91
N LYS A 59 7.06 -3.41 8.12
CA LYS A 59 8.16 -4.34 7.88
C LYS A 59 8.00 -5.60 8.72
N GLY A 60 7.79 -6.73 8.05
CA GLY A 60 7.61 -8.03 8.70
C GLY A 60 6.17 -8.36 9.12
N ASN A 61 5.19 -7.50 8.81
CA ASN A 61 3.80 -7.89 8.92
C ASN A 61 3.47 -8.88 7.81
N THR A 62 2.84 -10.00 8.17
CA THR A 62 2.32 -10.98 7.20
C THR A 62 0.82 -11.10 7.34
N PHE A 63 0.12 -11.24 6.21
CA PHE A 63 -1.31 -11.51 6.23
C PHE A 63 -1.70 -12.50 5.13
N VAL A 64 -2.86 -13.13 5.33
CA VAL A 64 -3.40 -14.13 4.40
C VAL A 64 -4.65 -13.57 3.72
N ARG A 65 -4.68 -13.62 2.38
CA ARG A 65 -5.89 -13.28 1.60
C ARG A 65 -6.59 -14.54 1.16
N TRP A 66 -7.82 -14.72 1.61
CA TRP A 66 -8.65 -15.84 1.23
C TRP A 66 -9.35 -15.57 -0.12
N GLY A 67 -9.50 -16.61 -0.94
CA GLY A 67 -10.10 -16.55 -2.27
C GLY A 67 -9.31 -15.73 -3.28
N ARG A 68 -8.00 -15.50 -3.07
CA ARG A 68 -7.10 -14.77 -3.97
C ARG A 68 -5.80 -15.53 -4.15
N GLN A 69 -5.17 -15.31 -5.30
CA GLN A 69 -3.85 -15.86 -5.64
C GLN A 69 -2.76 -14.79 -5.79
N SER A 70 -3.12 -13.51 -5.61
CA SER A 70 -2.23 -12.35 -5.69
C SER A 70 -2.43 -11.38 -4.52
N CYS A 71 -1.33 -10.77 -4.08
CA CYS A 71 -1.32 -9.74 -3.05
C CYS A 71 -1.89 -8.42 -3.55
N ASP A 72 -1.82 -8.15 -4.85
CA ASP A 72 -2.39 -6.96 -5.45
C ASP A 72 -3.91 -7.09 -5.64
N GLY A 73 -4.63 -6.00 -5.39
CA GLY A 73 -6.07 -5.92 -5.61
C GLY A 73 -6.43 -4.72 -6.47
N THR A 74 -7.06 -4.96 -7.62
CA THR A 74 -7.60 -3.91 -8.51
C THR A 74 -8.67 -3.03 -7.84
N LEU A 75 -9.23 -3.46 -6.70
CA LEU A 75 -10.31 -2.77 -5.98
C LEU A 75 -9.91 -2.22 -4.61
N SER A 76 -8.64 -2.34 -4.21
CA SER A 76 -8.20 -1.96 -2.85
C SER A 76 -6.75 -1.49 -2.84
N SER A 77 -6.38 -0.72 -3.87
CA SER A 77 -5.00 -0.25 -4.03
C SER A 77 -4.54 0.64 -2.87
N LEU A 78 -5.44 1.20 -2.05
CA LEU A 78 -5.01 1.96 -0.86
C LEU A 78 -4.58 1.09 0.33
N VAL A 79 -4.96 -0.19 0.38
CA VAL A 79 -4.66 -1.11 1.50
C VAL A 79 -3.66 -2.20 1.10
N TYR A 80 -3.68 -2.62 -0.17
CA TYR A 80 -2.84 -3.71 -0.67
C TYR A 80 -1.78 -3.28 -1.70
N LYS A 81 -1.51 -1.99 -1.86
CA LYS A 81 -0.35 -1.55 -2.66
C LYS A 81 0.94 -1.95 -1.94
N GLU A 82 1.90 -2.44 -2.71
CA GLU A 82 3.28 -2.72 -2.27
C GLU A 82 3.41 -3.89 -1.27
N TRP A 83 2.59 -4.94 -1.43
CA TRP A 83 2.79 -6.19 -0.69
C TRP A 83 3.46 -7.23 -1.58
N THR A 84 4.50 -7.85 -1.04
CA THR A 84 5.23 -8.93 -1.69
C THR A 84 4.49 -10.24 -1.49
N LYS A 85 4.36 -11.02 -2.58
CA LYS A 85 3.80 -12.37 -2.52
C LYS A 85 4.87 -13.35 -2.03
N GLU A 86 4.60 -14.00 -0.91
CA GLU A 86 5.43 -15.09 -0.39
C GLU A 86 5.08 -16.40 -1.11
N TYR A 87 3.82 -16.83 -0.99
CA TYR A 87 3.32 -18.01 -1.68
C TYR A 87 1.80 -17.96 -1.87
N ALA A 88 1.29 -18.81 -2.76
CA ALA A 88 -0.15 -19.01 -2.93
C ALA A 88 -0.47 -20.50 -2.99
N GLY A 89 -1.65 -20.85 -2.49
CA GLY A 89 -2.13 -22.22 -2.51
C GLY A 89 -3.61 -22.28 -2.17
N PHE A 90 -3.97 -23.14 -1.23
CA PHE A 90 -5.36 -23.43 -0.90
C PHE A 90 -5.60 -23.40 0.60
N LEU A 91 -6.78 -22.93 1.00
CA LEU A 91 -7.21 -23.01 2.38
C LEU A 91 -7.41 -24.47 2.77
N VAL A 92 -6.88 -24.79 3.94
CA VAL A 92 -7.05 -26.08 4.59
C VAL A 92 -7.55 -25.88 6.01
N SER A 93 -8.22 -26.90 6.52
CA SER A 93 -8.80 -26.91 7.86
C SER A 93 -8.84 -28.35 8.37
N SER A 94 -8.80 -28.54 9.68
CA SER A 94 -8.83 -29.87 10.26
C SER A 94 -10.26 -30.40 10.35
N ARG A 95 -10.44 -31.68 10.00
CA ARG A 95 -11.71 -32.39 10.10
C ARG A 95 -11.49 -33.70 10.85
N ASN A 96 -12.49 -34.12 11.62
CA ASN A 96 -12.51 -35.46 12.20
C ASN A 96 -13.71 -36.27 11.65
N GLU A 97 -13.74 -37.56 11.99
CA GLU A 97 -14.81 -38.48 11.58
C GLU A 97 -16.20 -38.06 12.08
N LYS A 98 -16.26 -37.28 13.16
CA LYS A 98 -17.50 -36.79 13.78
C LYS A 98 -17.97 -35.44 13.23
N GLY A 99 -17.21 -34.80 12.34
CA GLY A 99 -17.56 -33.52 11.72
C GLY A 99 -16.41 -32.52 11.63
N PHE A 100 -16.75 -31.27 11.33
CA PHE A 100 -15.79 -30.16 11.44
C PHE A 100 -15.52 -29.93 12.92
N VAL A 101 -14.27 -30.13 13.33
CA VAL A 101 -13.79 -29.64 14.62
C VAL A 101 -13.54 -28.15 14.43
N THR A 102 -13.89 -27.31 15.41
CA THR A 102 -13.54 -25.88 15.40
C THR A 102 -12.04 -25.74 15.22
N THR A 103 -11.60 -25.46 14.00
CA THR A 103 -10.19 -25.42 13.63
C THR A 103 -9.94 -24.17 12.84
N GLU A 104 -8.73 -23.65 12.99
CA GLU A 104 -8.22 -22.52 12.24
C GLU A 104 -8.14 -22.86 10.75
N TYR A 105 -8.38 -21.85 9.91
CA TYR A 105 -8.16 -21.95 8.48
C TYR A 105 -6.74 -21.51 8.17
N VAL A 106 -5.94 -22.43 7.63
CA VAL A 106 -4.53 -22.18 7.29
C VAL A 106 -4.40 -22.14 5.77
N CYS A 107 -3.54 -21.25 5.26
CA CYS A 107 -3.16 -21.27 3.85
C CYS A 107 -2.05 -22.30 3.67
N ALA A 108 -2.34 -23.42 3.02
CA ALA A 108 -1.32 -24.36 2.60
C ALA A 108 -0.76 -23.94 1.24
N ASP A 109 0.52 -24.22 0.99
CA ASP A 109 1.13 -24.02 -0.32
C ASP A 109 0.37 -24.81 -1.41
N LYS A 110 0.54 -24.44 -2.67
CA LYS A 110 -0.06 -25.17 -3.79
C LYS A 110 0.44 -26.61 -3.86
N ASP A 111 1.68 -26.87 -3.45
CA ASP A 111 2.30 -28.19 -3.38
C ASP A 111 2.83 -28.47 -1.96
N PRO A 112 1.96 -28.76 -0.99
CA PRO A 112 2.39 -29.00 0.38
C PRO A 112 3.11 -30.35 0.46
N GLU A 113 4.34 -30.36 0.98
CA GLU A 113 5.04 -31.59 1.34
C GLU A 113 4.37 -32.23 2.57
N PHE A 114 3.42 -33.13 2.34
CA PHE A 114 2.77 -33.90 3.40
C PHE A 114 3.61 -35.12 3.78
N TYR A 115 4.52 -34.98 4.74
CA TYR A 115 5.14 -36.13 5.41
C TYR A 115 4.20 -36.66 6.50
N GLY A 116 3.12 -37.34 6.09
CA GLY A 116 2.14 -37.94 7.00
C GLY A 116 2.31 -39.45 7.12
N SER A 117 2.84 -39.91 8.25
CA SER A 117 2.73 -41.32 8.67
C SER A 117 1.26 -41.72 8.75
N HIS A 118 0.92 -42.93 8.30
CA HIS A 118 -0.41 -43.54 8.36
C HIS A 118 -0.90 -43.66 9.81
N ASN A 119 -1.39 -42.57 10.39
CA ASN A 119 -1.99 -42.56 11.72
C ASN A 119 -3.43 -42.05 11.60
N TYR A 120 -4.36 -43.00 11.62
CA TYR A 120 -5.78 -42.81 11.30
C TYR A 120 -6.59 -42.12 12.40
N ASN A 121 -5.97 -41.75 13.53
CA ASN A 121 -6.69 -41.34 14.73
C ASN A 121 -6.29 -39.94 15.21
N HIS A 122 -6.72 -38.93 14.45
CA HIS A 122 -7.01 -37.55 14.87
C HIS A 122 -6.04 -36.48 14.32
N GLY A 123 -6.58 -35.61 13.45
CA GLY A 123 -5.91 -34.42 12.94
C GLY A 123 -5.75 -34.35 11.41
N LEU A 124 -6.71 -34.88 10.65
CA LEU A 124 -6.63 -34.83 9.18
C LEU A 124 -6.84 -33.41 8.68
N ILE A 125 -5.93 -32.95 7.81
CA ILE A 125 -6.00 -31.66 7.14
C ILE A 125 -6.75 -31.85 5.81
N HIS A 126 -7.86 -31.14 5.63
CA HIS A 126 -8.68 -31.19 4.44
C HIS A 126 -8.69 -29.84 3.73
N PHE A 127 -8.78 -29.87 2.40
CA PHE A 127 -9.03 -28.66 1.62
C PHE A 127 -10.41 -28.08 1.93
N VAL A 128 -10.48 -26.76 2.01
CA VAL A 128 -11.73 -26.01 2.10
C VAL A 128 -12.35 -25.91 0.72
N GLU A 129 -13.62 -26.28 0.62
CA GLU A 129 -14.38 -26.21 -0.62
C GLU A 129 -15.35 -25.02 -0.60
N VAL A 130 -15.47 -24.36 -1.74
CA VAL A 130 -16.49 -23.35 -1.96
C VAL A 130 -17.86 -24.01 -1.94
N LYS A 131 -18.77 -23.46 -1.15
CA LYS A 131 -20.20 -23.76 -1.26
C LYS A 131 -20.98 -22.55 -1.74
N CYS A 132 -21.58 -22.71 -2.91
CA CYS A 132 -22.52 -21.76 -3.48
C CYS A 132 -23.71 -21.51 -2.54
N GLY A 133 -24.05 -20.24 -2.33
CA GLY A 133 -25.08 -19.79 -1.39
C GLY A 133 -24.49 -18.97 -0.23
N SER A 134 -23.41 -19.46 0.39
CA SER A 134 -22.65 -18.69 1.39
C SER A 134 -21.71 -17.67 0.74
N ILE A 135 -21.27 -17.93 -0.49
CA ILE A 135 -20.38 -17.07 -1.28
C ILE A 135 -20.99 -16.92 -2.70
N PRO A 136 -20.84 -15.76 -3.40
CA PRO A 136 -21.41 -15.56 -4.72
C PRO A 136 -20.86 -16.52 -5.79
N CYS A 137 -21.76 -17.27 -6.44
CA CYS A 137 -21.42 -18.24 -7.49
C CYS A 137 -20.92 -17.63 -8.80
N SER A 138 -21.09 -16.32 -9.00
CA SER A 138 -20.59 -15.63 -10.19
C SER A 138 -19.07 -15.51 -10.22
N LYS A 139 -18.42 -15.58 -9.04
CA LYS A 139 -16.97 -15.42 -8.89
C LYS A 139 -16.27 -16.66 -8.34
N TYR A 140 -17.02 -17.60 -7.78
CA TYR A 140 -16.49 -18.82 -7.19
C TYR A 140 -17.29 -20.01 -7.69
N GLU A 141 -16.60 -21.05 -8.13
CA GLU A 141 -17.20 -22.27 -8.64
C GLU A 141 -17.54 -23.23 -7.48
N ASP A 142 -18.74 -23.80 -7.48
CA ASP A 142 -19.19 -24.71 -6.40
C ASP A 142 -18.26 -25.94 -6.33
N LYS A 143 -17.99 -26.41 -5.11
CA LYS A 143 -17.15 -27.59 -4.82
C LYS A 143 -15.72 -27.49 -5.33
N THR A 144 -15.22 -26.27 -5.54
CA THR A 144 -13.80 -26.04 -5.87
C THR A 144 -13.00 -25.69 -4.62
N LYS A 145 -11.70 -26.00 -4.64
CA LYS A 145 -10.78 -25.66 -3.56
C LYS A 145 -10.66 -24.13 -3.45
N LEU A 146 -10.89 -23.59 -2.26
CA LEU A 146 -10.79 -22.15 -2.03
C LEU A 146 -9.31 -21.73 -1.98
N SER A 147 -8.91 -20.86 -2.91
CA SER A 147 -7.52 -20.38 -3.00
C SER A 147 -7.15 -19.46 -1.84
N CYS A 148 -5.85 -19.29 -1.59
CA CYS A 148 -5.31 -18.28 -0.69
C CYS A 148 -3.92 -17.81 -1.14
N VAL A 149 -3.50 -16.66 -0.63
CA VAL A 149 -2.16 -16.11 -0.83
C VAL A 149 -1.66 -15.48 0.47
N VAL A 150 -0.40 -15.73 0.79
CA VAL A 150 0.31 -15.11 1.92
C VAL A 150 1.18 -13.99 1.39
N CYS A 151 1.10 -12.85 2.07
CA CYS A 151 1.69 -11.60 1.63
C CYS A 151 2.46 -10.96 2.79
N SER A 152 3.60 -10.34 2.48
CA SER A 152 4.50 -9.65 3.41
C SER A 152 4.81 -8.24 2.90
N LYS A 153 5.27 -7.38 3.81
CA LYS A 153 5.74 -6.03 3.47
C LYS A 153 7.13 -5.81 4.06
#